data_AF-A0A0S7ZNA3-F1
#
_entry.id   AF-A0A0S7ZNA3-F1
#
_cell.length_a   1.000
_cell.length_b   1.000
_cell.length_c   1.000
_cell.angle_alpha   90.00
_cell.angle_beta   90.00
_cell.angle_gamma   90.00
#
_symmetry.space_group_name_H-M   'P 1'
#
loop_
_entity.id
_entity.type
_entity.pdbx_description
1 polymer ?
#
loop_
_entity_poly.entity_id
_entity_poly.type
_entity_poly.pdbx_seq_one_letter_code
_entity_poly.pdbx_strand_id
1 'polypeptide(L)'
;MNLILAAQLGAACFVAVEPAAAQPTSVYRLDVRRDWGLSLAGAGLLFAGLAVQSNQRPLTQAEIDALDRNDVNSFDRSATEQWSTGADLASDVLMATLLVSPVALTITETGAGNGLMLGLMYAETVLLQNGVVQLLKGVTNRTRPFGYND
;
A
#
# COMPACT_ATOMS: atom_id res chain seq x y z
N MET A 1 36.89 -21.85 32.45
CA MET A 1 36.94 -20.49 33.02
C MET A 1 36.53 -19.52 31.93
N ASN A 2 35.28 -19.07 32.02
CA ASN A 2 34.60 -17.91 31.39
C ASN A 2 34.62 -17.79 29.84
N LEU A 3 33.50 -18.02 29.14
CA LEU A 3 32.35 -17.11 28.98
C LEU A 3 32.81 -15.67 28.75
N ILE A 4 32.78 -15.22 27.48
CA ILE A 4 32.27 -13.92 27.04
C ILE A 4 32.33 -13.85 25.49
N LEU A 5 31.17 -13.54 24.91
CA LEU A 5 30.91 -12.93 23.60
C LEU A 5 30.97 -13.79 22.32
N ALA A 6 29.95 -14.64 22.19
CA ALA A 6 29.24 -14.81 20.92
C ALA A 6 28.37 -13.58 20.66
N ALA A 7 28.65 -12.79 19.62
CA ALA A 7 27.72 -11.81 19.01
C ALA A 7 28.35 -11.12 17.79
N GLN A 8 28.47 -11.81 16.64
CA GLN A 8 28.73 -11.15 15.35
C GLN A 8 27.94 -11.76 14.19
N LEU A 9 26.66 -12.03 14.42
CA LEU A 9 25.71 -12.35 13.34
C LEU A 9 24.59 -11.32 13.34
N GLY A 10 24.51 -10.56 12.25
CA GLY A 10 23.44 -9.59 12.00
C GLY A 10 23.97 -8.21 11.66
N ALA A 11 24.55 -8.06 10.47
CA ALA A 11 24.85 -6.75 9.90
C ALA A 11 23.53 -5.99 9.69
N ALA A 12 23.13 -5.21 10.69
CA ALA A 12 22.19 -4.13 10.50
C ALA A 12 22.89 -3.09 9.63
N CYS A 13 22.52 -3.01 8.34
CA CYS A 13 22.83 -1.85 7.50
C CYS A 13 22.19 -0.62 8.16
N PHE A 14 22.95 0.03 9.04
CA PHE A 14 22.69 1.40 9.44
C PHE A 14 22.87 2.23 8.16
N VAL A 15 21.77 2.72 7.58
CA VAL A 15 21.82 3.71 6.51
C VAL A 15 22.52 4.92 7.11
N ALA A 16 23.78 5.14 6.75
CA ALA A 16 24.50 6.36 7.05
C ALA A 16 23.77 7.49 6.33
N VAL A 17 23.03 8.31 7.08
CA VAL A 17 22.46 9.56 6.57
C VAL A 17 23.62 10.54 6.47
N GLU A 18 24.16 10.70 5.28
CA GLU A 18 25.10 11.80 5.00
C GLU A 18 24.33 13.14 4.99
N PRO A 19 24.93 14.24 5.49
CA PRO A 19 24.30 15.55 5.42
C PRO A 19 24.25 16.01 3.95
N ALA A 20 23.04 15.98 3.38
CA ALA A 20 22.80 16.46 2.03
C ALA A 20 23.13 17.95 1.92
N ALA A 21 24.10 18.28 1.07
CA ALA A 21 24.41 19.66 0.68
C ALA A 21 23.14 20.34 0.16
N ALA A 22 22.84 21.53 0.69
CA ALA A 22 21.66 22.33 0.38
C ALA A 22 21.46 22.47 -1.15
N GLN A 23 20.45 21.80 -1.68
CA GLN A 23 20.04 21.91 -3.07
C GLN A 23 19.30 23.24 -3.30
N PRO A 24 19.52 23.92 -4.44
CA PRO A 24 18.95 25.23 -4.71
C PRO A 24 17.43 25.12 -4.96
N THR A 25 16.73 26.21 -4.63
CA THR A 25 15.39 26.63 -5.07
C THR A 25 14.45 25.55 -5.62
N SER A 26 13.41 25.23 -4.84
CA SER A 26 12.20 24.45 -5.21
C SER A 26 12.16 23.92 -6.65
N VAL A 27 12.55 22.65 -6.84
CA VAL A 27 12.47 21.94 -8.13
C VAL A 27 11.01 21.68 -8.52
N TYR A 28 10.12 21.59 -7.54
CA TYR A 28 8.71 21.27 -7.73
C TYR A 28 7.90 22.51 -8.09
N ARG A 29 6.98 22.40 -9.07
CA ARG A 29 6.06 23.48 -9.46
C ARG A 29 4.63 22.97 -9.59
N LEU A 30 3.66 23.74 -9.09
CA LEU A 30 2.23 23.46 -9.26
C LEU A 30 1.83 23.89 -10.66
N ASP A 31 1.23 22.98 -11.40
CA ASP A 31 0.57 23.25 -12.66
C ASP A 31 -0.90 22.93 -12.46
N VAL A 32 -1.68 23.98 -12.19
CA VAL A 32 -3.11 23.87 -11.86
C VAL A 32 -3.86 22.99 -12.86
N ARG A 33 -3.52 23.04 -14.15
CA ARG A 33 -4.22 22.22 -15.16
C ARG A 33 -3.87 20.74 -15.03
N ARG A 34 -2.60 20.42 -14.78
CA ARG A 34 -2.14 19.05 -14.59
C ARG A 34 -2.63 18.47 -13.27
N ASP A 35 -2.43 19.20 -12.18
CA ASP A 35 -2.74 18.78 -10.82
C ASP A 35 -4.25 18.54 -10.66
N TRP A 36 -5.09 19.43 -11.21
CA TRP A 36 -6.53 19.19 -11.27
C TRP A 36 -6.91 18.02 -12.17
N GLY A 37 -6.27 17.86 -13.33
CA GLY A 37 -6.52 16.74 -14.22
C GLY A 37 -6.24 15.39 -13.54
N LEU A 38 -5.11 15.29 -12.84
CA LEU A 38 -4.71 14.11 -12.07
C LEU A 38 -5.63 13.87 -10.88
N SER A 39 -5.95 14.91 -10.11
CA SER A 39 -6.86 14.82 -8.97
C SER A 39 -8.26 14.37 -9.37
N LEU A 40 -8.82 14.94 -10.45
CA LEU A 40 -10.13 14.55 -10.98
C LEU A 40 -10.11 13.13 -11.55
N ALA A 41 -9.04 12.74 -12.25
CA ALA A 41 -8.90 11.37 -12.73
C ALA A 41 -8.85 10.37 -11.58
N GLY A 42 -8.05 10.64 -10.54
CA GLY A 42 -7.96 9.79 -9.35
C GLY A 42 -9.29 9.68 -8.61
N ALA A 43 -9.96 10.81 -8.36
CA ALA A 43 -11.28 10.81 -7.73
C ALA A 43 -12.33 10.07 -8.58
N GLY A 44 -12.32 10.26 -9.90
CA GLY A 44 -13.22 9.57 -10.83
C GLY A 44 -12.99 8.06 -10.83
N LEU A 45 -11.74 7.61 -10.86
CA LEU A 45 -11.38 6.19 -10.77
C LEU A 45 -11.80 5.58 -9.43
N LEU A 46 -11.58 6.29 -8.33
CA LEU A 46 -11.99 5.85 -6.99
C LEU A 46 -13.51 5.72 -6.90
N PHE A 47 -14.25 6.73 -7.34
CA PHE A 47 -15.71 6.70 -7.34
C PHE A 47 -16.25 5.58 -8.24
N ALA A 48 -15.71 5.43 -9.44
CA ALA A 48 -16.08 4.35 -10.34
C ALA A 48 -15.80 2.97 -9.71
N GLY A 49 -14.63 2.79 -9.10
CA GLY A 49 -14.27 1.53 -8.44
C GLY A 49 -15.14 1.21 -7.23
N LEU A 50 -15.54 2.22 -6.45
CA LEU A 50 -16.49 2.05 -5.35
C LEU A 50 -17.88 1.71 -5.87
N ALA A 51 -18.35 2.37 -6.92
CA ALA A 51 -19.64 2.09 -7.55
C ALA A 51 -19.70 0.68 -8.15
N VAL A 52 -18.62 0.19 -8.74
CA VAL A 52 -18.54 -1.19 -9.22
C VAL A 52 -18.58 -2.17 -8.05
N GLN A 53 -17.79 -1.93 -7.00
CA GLN A 53 -17.76 -2.80 -5.81
C GLN A 53 -19.10 -2.84 -5.07
N SER A 54 -19.83 -1.72 -4.95
CA SER A 54 -21.13 -1.69 -4.27
C SER A 54 -22.22 -2.50 -4.99
N ASN A 55 -22.03 -2.76 -6.29
CA ASN A 55 -22.93 -3.60 -7.08
C ASN A 55 -22.56 -5.09 -7.04
N GLN A 56 -21.46 -5.47 -6.39
CA GLN A 56 -21.06 -6.86 -6.25
C GLN A 56 -21.93 -7.54 -5.19
N ARG A 57 -22.46 -8.72 -5.53
CA ARG A 57 -23.24 -9.55 -4.60
C ARG A 57 -22.29 -10.32 -3.68
N PRO A 58 -22.52 -10.33 -2.35
CA PRO A 58 -21.81 -11.22 -1.44
C PRO A 58 -21.99 -12.70 -1.82
N LEU A 59 -20.94 -13.50 -1.63
CA LEU A 59 -21.02 -14.94 -1.81
C LEU A 59 -21.96 -15.55 -0.75
N THR A 60 -22.81 -16.48 -1.19
CA THR A 60 -23.63 -17.29 -0.28
C THR A 60 -22.83 -18.45 0.29
N GLN A 61 -23.25 -19.01 1.43
CA GLN A 61 -22.55 -20.16 2.03
C GLN A 61 -22.43 -21.34 1.06
N ALA A 62 -23.49 -21.63 0.30
CA ALA A 62 -23.48 -22.71 -0.69
C ALA A 62 -22.49 -22.45 -1.85
N GLU A 63 -22.25 -21.18 -2.20
CA GLU A 63 -21.23 -20.82 -3.20
C GLU A 63 -19.82 -20.91 -2.64
N ILE A 64 -19.64 -20.66 -1.33
CA ILE A 64 -18.36 -20.82 -0.64
C ILE A 64 -17.98 -22.31 -0.55
N ASP A 65 -18.92 -23.14 -0.13
CA ASP A 65 -18.72 -24.60 -0.01
C ASP A 65 -18.46 -25.28 -1.38
N ALA A 66 -18.84 -24.61 -2.48
CA ALA A 66 -18.62 -25.06 -3.85
C ALA A 66 -17.29 -24.57 -4.46
N LEU A 67 -16.48 -23.77 -3.75
CA LEU A 67 -15.19 -23.27 -4.25
C LEU A 67 -14.15 -24.40 -4.29
N ASP A 68 -13.58 -24.66 -5.46
CA ASP A 68 -12.44 -25.58 -5.61
C ASP A 68 -11.12 -24.82 -5.70
N ARG A 69 -10.15 -25.18 -4.84
CA ARG A 69 -8.78 -24.65 -4.85
C ARG A 69 -8.04 -24.99 -6.15
N ASN A 70 -8.45 -26.05 -6.85
CA ASN A 70 -7.83 -26.48 -8.11
C ASN A 70 -8.08 -25.50 -9.26
N ASP A 71 -9.12 -24.67 -9.16
CA ASP A 71 -9.41 -23.60 -10.13
C ASP A 71 -8.45 -22.41 -9.96
N VAL A 72 -7.73 -22.33 -8.84
CA VAL A 72 -6.72 -21.31 -8.58
C VAL A 72 -5.38 -21.74 -9.17
N ASN A 73 -4.69 -20.79 -9.82
CA ASN A 73 -3.35 -20.97 -10.36
C ASN A 73 -2.40 -21.56 -9.30
N SER A 74 -1.51 -22.47 -9.72
CA SER A 74 -0.60 -23.20 -8.84
C SER A 74 0.29 -22.28 -8.00
N PHE A 75 0.68 -21.12 -8.55
CA PHE A 75 1.47 -20.12 -7.83
C PHE A 75 0.76 -19.54 -6.60
N ASP A 76 -0.56 -19.33 -6.68
CA ASP A 76 -1.33 -18.65 -5.62
C ASP A 76 -2.07 -19.63 -4.70
N ARG A 77 -2.02 -20.93 -5.02
CA ARG A 77 -2.73 -22.00 -4.30
C ARG A 77 -2.21 -22.17 -2.86
N SER A 78 -0.91 -22.01 -2.62
CA SER A 78 -0.34 -22.14 -1.27
C SER A 78 -0.87 -21.08 -0.31
N ALA A 79 -1.33 -19.92 -0.79
CA ALA A 79 -1.89 -18.87 0.05
C ALA A 79 -3.29 -19.21 0.60
N THR A 80 -3.96 -20.24 0.05
CA THR A 80 -5.32 -20.64 0.47
C THR A 80 -5.36 -21.32 1.84
N GLU A 81 -4.24 -21.83 2.35
CA GLU A 81 -4.15 -22.59 3.61
C GLU A 81 -3.45 -21.82 4.75
N GLN A 82 -2.97 -20.61 4.48
CA GLN A 82 -2.06 -19.89 5.37
C GLN A 82 -2.73 -18.69 6.03
N TRP A 83 -4.05 -18.73 6.23
CA TRP A 83 -4.78 -17.64 6.86
C TRP A 83 -4.45 -17.58 8.36
N SER A 84 -4.06 -16.40 8.83
CA SER A 84 -3.74 -16.13 10.23
C SER A 84 -4.17 -14.73 10.62
N THR A 85 -4.92 -14.63 11.71
CA THR A 85 -5.40 -13.36 12.27
C THR A 85 -4.26 -12.44 12.73
N GLY A 86 -3.17 -13.02 13.24
CA GLY A 86 -1.99 -12.25 13.67
C GLY A 86 -1.25 -11.64 12.48
N ALA A 87 -1.12 -12.38 11.37
CA ALA A 87 -0.49 -11.89 10.15
C ALA A 87 -1.33 -10.79 9.48
N ASP A 88 -2.65 -10.96 9.48
CA ASP A 88 -3.62 -9.98 8.97
C ASP A 88 -3.44 -8.63 9.68
N LEU A 89 -3.53 -8.64 11.02
CA LEU A 89 -3.37 -7.43 11.83
C LEU A 89 -1.97 -6.80 11.69
N ALA A 90 -0.91 -7.61 11.69
CA ALA A 90 0.45 -7.10 11.54
C ALA A 90 0.64 -6.41 10.18
N SER A 91 0.05 -6.97 9.12
CA SER A 91 0.11 -6.40 7.78
C SER A 91 -0.65 -5.07 7.68
N ASP A 92 -1.81 -4.96 8.34
CA ASP A 92 -2.59 -3.71 8.40
C ASP A 92 -1.83 -2.60 9.12
N VAL A 93 -1.20 -2.92 10.26
CA VAL A 93 -0.37 -1.97 11.00
C VAL A 93 0.84 -1.54 10.17
N LEU A 94 1.49 -2.47 9.48
CA LEU A 94 2.62 -2.16 8.61
C LEU A 94 2.20 -1.26 7.45
N MET A 95 1.05 -1.55 6.82
CA MET A 95 0.49 -0.71 5.75
C MET A 95 0.21 0.71 6.25
N ALA A 96 -0.45 0.86 7.41
CA ALA A 96 -0.73 2.17 8.01
C ALA A 96 0.57 2.93 8.34
N THR A 97 1.58 2.23 8.85
CA THR A 97 2.89 2.79 9.15
C THR A 97 3.59 3.29 7.88
N LEU A 98 3.60 2.47 6.83
CA LEU A 98 4.18 2.84 5.54
C LEU A 98 3.45 4.03 4.90
N LEU A 99 2.12 4.09 4.99
CA LEU A 99 1.33 5.21 4.48
C LEU A 99 1.64 6.54 5.19
N VAL A 100 1.95 6.51 6.48
CA VAL A 100 2.27 7.72 7.26
C VAL A 100 3.75 8.08 7.19
N SER A 101 4.63 7.11 6.90
CA SER A 101 6.08 7.29 6.91
C SER A 101 6.60 8.47 6.07
N PRO A 102 6.12 8.77 4.84
CA PRO A 102 6.64 9.89 4.06
C PRO A 102 6.31 11.23 4.72
N VAL A 103 5.13 11.34 5.32
CA VAL A 103 4.71 12.55 6.04
C VAL A 103 5.59 12.73 7.29
N ALA A 104 5.82 11.66 8.05
CA ALA A 104 6.68 11.70 9.23
C ALA A 104 8.11 12.14 8.88
N LEU A 105 8.69 11.61 7.79
CA LEU A 105 10.03 11.96 7.32
C LEU A 105 10.12 13.44 6.88
N THR A 106 9.10 13.97 6.20
CA THR A 106 9.08 15.38 5.78
C THR A 106 9.01 16.38 6.95
N ILE A 107 8.45 15.97 8.10
CA ILE A 107 8.40 16.80 9.31
C ILE A 107 9.77 16.84 10.01
N THR A 108 10.52 15.74 9.97
CA THR A 108 11.82 15.62 10.65
C THR A 108 12.99 16.28 9.91
N GLU A 109 12.87 16.52 8.60
CA GLU A 109 13.94 17.17 7.84
C GLU A 109 13.89 18.70 7.96
N THR A 110 14.88 19.27 8.65
CA THR A 110 15.17 20.72 8.70
C THR A 110 15.74 21.20 7.36
N GLY A 111 14.90 21.32 6.34
CA GLY A 111 15.34 21.76 5.01
C GLY A 111 14.29 21.72 3.90
N ALA A 112 13.11 21.15 4.16
CA ALA A 112 12.05 21.02 3.16
C ALA A 112 11.33 22.37 2.92
N GLY A 113 11.94 23.28 2.17
CA GLY A 113 11.35 24.56 1.77
C GLY A 113 10.03 24.45 0.98
N ASN A 114 9.53 23.24 0.70
CA ASN A 114 8.30 22.97 -0.06
C ASN A 114 7.50 21.78 0.47
N GLY A 115 7.40 21.59 1.80
CA GLY A 115 6.65 20.48 2.40
C GLY A 115 5.18 20.38 1.92
N LEU A 116 4.52 21.53 1.69
CA LEU A 116 3.16 21.57 1.13
C LEU A 116 3.10 20.89 -0.25
N MET A 117 4.08 21.16 -1.10
CA MET A 117 4.12 20.64 -2.46
C MET A 117 4.28 19.12 -2.47
N LEU A 118 5.23 18.63 -1.67
CA LEU A 118 5.46 17.20 -1.51
C LEU A 118 4.22 16.51 -0.95
N GLY A 119 3.55 17.15 0.02
CA GLY A 119 2.28 16.67 0.56
C GLY A 119 1.17 16.57 -0.49
N LEU A 120 1.04 17.58 -1.37
CA LEU A 120 0.07 17.57 -2.46
C LEU A 120 0.37 16.47 -3.48
N MET A 121 1.61 16.36 -3.95
CA MET A 121 2.01 15.29 -4.87
C MET A 121 1.80 13.90 -4.26
N TYR A 122 2.08 13.76 -2.96
CA TYR A 122 1.83 12.52 -2.23
C TYR A 122 0.34 12.20 -2.17
N ALA A 123 -0.50 13.17 -1.83
CA ALA A 123 -1.95 13.00 -1.78
C ALA A 123 -2.53 12.61 -3.15
N GLU A 124 -2.08 13.27 -4.23
CA GLU A 124 -2.46 12.92 -5.61
C GLU A 124 -2.06 11.48 -5.96
N THR A 125 -0.85 11.07 -5.58
CA THR A 125 -0.34 9.72 -5.83
C THR A 125 -1.16 8.68 -5.08
N VAL A 126 -1.46 8.92 -3.80
CA VAL A 126 -2.30 8.04 -2.98
C VAL A 126 -3.71 7.96 -3.56
N LEU A 127 -4.29 9.08 -4.00
CA LEU A 127 -5.61 9.13 -4.61
C LEU A 127 -5.67 8.34 -5.92
N LEU A 128 -4.72 8.56 -6.82
CA LEU A 128 -4.64 7.85 -8.10
C LEU A 128 -4.42 6.35 -7.90
N GLN A 129 -3.47 5.97 -7.05
CA GLN A 129 -3.16 4.58 -6.74
C GLN A 129 -4.40 3.86 -6.19
N ASN A 130 -5.09 4.46 -5.21
CA ASN A 130 -6.31 3.88 -4.66
C ASN A 130 -7.43 3.80 -5.70
N GLY A 131 -7.58 4.83 -6.53
CA GLY A 131 -8.59 4.83 -7.59
C GLY A 131 -8.42 3.67 -8.57
N VAL A 132 -7.19 3.49 -9.09
CA VAL A 132 -6.87 2.38 -10.01
C VAL A 132 -7.09 1.03 -9.34
N VAL A 133 -6.57 0.85 -8.12
CA VAL A 133 -6.68 -0.43 -7.39
C VAL A 133 -8.14 -0.80 -7.10
N GLN A 134 -8.95 0.16 -6.65
CA GLN A 134 -10.37 -0.09 -6.35
C GLN A 134 -11.17 -0.42 -7.59
N LEU A 135 -10.89 0.24 -8.72
CA LEU A 135 -11.52 -0.08 -9.99
C LEU A 135 -11.15 -1.49 -10.46
N LEU A 136 -9.87 -1.85 -10.43
CA LEU A 136 -9.42 -3.18 -10.84
C LEU A 136 -9.96 -4.29 -9.93
N LYS A 137 -10.02 -4.07 -8.61
CA LYS A 137 -10.69 -4.99 -7.67
C LYS A 137 -12.17 -5.17 -8.03
N GLY A 138 -12.86 -4.07 -8.33
CA GLY A 138 -14.25 -4.08 -8.77
C GLY A 138 -14.47 -4.86 -10.07
N VAL A 139 -13.64 -4.62 -11.08
CA VAL A 139 -13.77 -5.23 -12.41
C VAL A 139 -13.39 -6.71 -12.41
N THR A 140 -12.34 -7.09 -11.68
CA THR A 140 -11.88 -8.49 -11.65
C THR A 140 -12.74 -9.39 -10.77
N ASN A 141 -13.37 -8.83 -9.72
CA ASN A 141 -14.27 -9.53 -8.79
C ASN A 141 -13.79 -10.94 -8.39
N ARG A 142 -12.49 -11.07 -8.08
CA ARG A 142 -11.86 -12.35 -7.75
C ARG A 142 -12.08 -12.69 -6.26
N THR A 143 -12.51 -13.92 -5.98
CA THR A 143 -12.62 -14.45 -4.61
C THR A 143 -11.25 -14.49 -3.91
N ARG A 144 -11.20 -14.06 -2.66
CA ARG A 144 -9.98 -14.01 -1.84
C ARG A 144 -9.55 -15.42 -1.39
N PRO A 145 -8.24 -15.70 -1.24
CA PRO A 145 -7.75 -17.02 -0.82
C PRO A 145 -8.34 -17.55 0.49
N PHE A 146 -8.64 -16.69 1.46
CA PHE A 146 -9.25 -17.11 2.74
C PHE A 146 -10.65 -17.73 2.57
N GLY A 147 -11.35 -17.44 1.47
CA GLY A 147 -12.67 -18.01 1.19
C GLY A 147 -12.61 -19.47 0.75
N TYR A 148 -11.43 -19.99 0.45
CA TYR A 148 -11.21 -21.40 0.14
C TYR A 148 -10.73 -22.19 1.35
N ASN A 149 -10.47 -21.53 2.49
CA ASN A 149 -9.94 -22.19 3.67
C ASN A 149 -11.05 -22.93 4.42
N ASP A 150 -10.75 -24.14 4.87
CA ASP A 150 -11.64 -25.00 5.67
C ASP A 150 -11.32 -24.86 7.17
#